data_AF-A0A7S4QNH4-F1
#
_entry.id   AF-A0A7S4QNH4-F1
#
_cell.length_a   1.000
_cell.length_b   1.000
_cell.length_c   1.000
_cell.angle_alpha   90.00
_cell.angle_beta   90.00
_cell.angle_gamma   90.00
#
_symmetry.space_group_name_H-M   'P 1'
#
loop_
_entity.id
_entity.type
_entity.pdbx_description
1 polymer ?
#
loop_
_entity_poly.entity_id
_entity_poly.type
_entity_poly.pdbx_seq_one_letter_code
_entity_poly.pdbx_strand_id
1 'polypeptide(L)'
;MLRSLDPYTEFEGKSDAEAMTETVSGRYAGVGLVISGATLRDGIDIPDDDLTDVAIGGESTNEGGSKLLPKDALNDQKRLNQKESLDDKTPVTRNDIDKDDLLAEDEKEERLNKRRAMARVKDQGIRVVSAFEGYAFDYGMRVGDKIVAIDGKPITDKTSVEDVRNMLRGTPQTTVDVTFLRDGVEGENTVSLPRQTVRIPDVKLAALVGDPKEGMGYISLTGFAANAGLEVRNSIIGLQRLAENASGGERSLQGLVLDLRGNPGGLLTSAVDVASLLVPKGSDIVSARGRGFPGVVYRSQVDPVLDPQTKLVVLVNSQTASAAEIVSGAVQDLDVGVIVGK
;
A
#
# COMPACT_ATOMS: atom_id res chain seq x y z
N MET A 1 -15.25 3.92 -46.40
CA MET A 1 -15.55 5.16 -45.64
C MET A 1 -15.13 4.95 -44.19
N LEU A 2 -13.84 5.12 -43.88
CA LEU A 2 -13.36 5.18 -42.50
C LEU A 2 -13.44 6.66 -42.11
N ARG A 3 -14.52 7.02 -41.39
CA ARG A 3 -14.64 8.34 -40.79
C ARG A 3 -13.63 8.45 -39.65
N SER A 4 -12.97 9.60 -39.61
CA SER A 4 -12.07 10.09 -38.58
C SER A 4 -12.45 9.61 -37.18
N LEU A 5 -11.57 8.81 -36.58
CA LEU A 5 -11.49 8.73 -35.13
C LEU A 5 -10.92 10.07 -34.64
N ASP A 6 -11.55 10.62 -33.61
CA ASP A 6 -11.12 11.81 -32.91
C ASP A 6 -9.65 11.61 -32.45
N PRO A 7 -8.73 12.57 -32.65
CA PRO A 7 -7.35 12.47 -32.17
C PRO A 7 -7.21 12.29 -30.65
N TYR A 8 -8.30 12.37 -29.88
CA TYR A 8 -8.35 12.09 -28.45
C TYR A 8 -8.94 10.72 -28.08
N THR A 9 -9.36 9.89 -29.05
CA THR A 9 -9.80 8.52 -28.76
C THR A 9 -8.60 7.57 -28.81
N GLU A 10 -7.92 7.40 -27.68
CA GLU A 10 -7.01 6.28 -27.50
C GLU A 10 -7.83 4.99 -27.34
N PHE A 11 -7.43 3.94 -28.06
CA PHE A 11 -8.05 2.63 -27.94
C PHE A 11 -7.47 1.96 -26.71
N GLU A 12 -8.20 2.02 -25.60
CA GLU A 12 -7.79 1.37 -24.36
C GLU A 12 -7.72 -0.15 -24.54
N GLY A 13 -6.62 -0.74 -24.07
CA GLY A 13 -6.42 -2.18 -24.11
C GLY A 13 -7.41 -2.91 -23.19
N LYS A 14 -7.60 -4.21 -23.42
CA LYS A 14 -8.46 -5.05 -22.57
C LYS A 14 -8.02 -5.02 -21.09
N SER A 15 -6.72 -4.95 -20.82
CA SER A 15 -6.15 -4.80 -19.47
C SER A 15 -6.55 -3.49 -18.80
N ASP A 16 -6.60 -2.40 -19.57
CA ASP A 16 -6.84 -1.06 -19.06
C ASP A 16 -8.34 -0.92 -18.72
N ALA A 17 -9.21 -1.45 -19.58
CA ALA A 17 -10.64 -1.54 -19.33
C ALA A 17 -10.97 -2.39 -18.08
N GLU A 18 -10.25 -3.49 -17.86
CA GLU A 18 -10.40 -4.32 -16.65
C GLU A 18 -9.92 -3.55 -15.41
N ALA A 19 -8.74 -2.94 -15.44
CA ALA A 19 -8.21 -2.14 -14.33
C ALA A 19 -9.11 -0.94 -13.96
N MET A 20 -9.70 -0.27 -14.97
CA MET A 20 -10.69 0.78 -14.72
C MET A 20 -11.97 0.22 -14.10
N THR A 21 -12.46 -0.92 -14.56
CA THR A 21 -13.64 -1.56 -13.96
C THR A 21 -13.40 -1.90 -12.50
N GLU A 22 -12.21 -2.38 -12.16
CA GLU A 22 -11.81 -2.66 -10.77
C GLU A 22 -11.79 -1.39 -9.93
N THR A 23 -11.22 -0.30 -10.44
CA THR A 23 -11.14 0.99 -9.76
C THR A 23 -12.54 1.60 -9.53
N VAL A 24 -13.42 1.51 -10.52
CA VAL A 24 -14.80 2.05 -10.46
C VAL A 24 -15.66 1.21 -9.50
N SER A 25 -15.62 -0.11 -9.65
CA SER A 25 -16.51 -1.00 -8.88
C SER A 25 -15.98 -1.35 -7.49
N GLY A 26 -14.69 -1.17 -7.26
CA GLY A 26 -13.98 -1.69 -6.09
C GLY A 26 -13.93 -3.22 -6.10
N ARG A 27 -14.09 -3.84 -7.27
CA ARG A 27 -14.22 -5.30 -7.41
C ARG A 27 -13.35 -5.85 -8.51
N TYR A 28 -12.72 -6.99 -8.24
CA TYR A 28 -11.98 -7.74 -9.25
C TYR A 28 -12.26 -9.24 -9.20
N ALA A 29 -12.07 -9.94 -10.31
CA ALA A 29 -12.23 -11.38 -10.36
C ALA A 29 -10.89 -12.06 -10.03
N GLY A 30 -10.78 -12.66 -8.84
CA GLY A 30 -9.54 -13.26 -8.38
C GLY A 30 -9.68 -13.89 -7.00
N VAL A 31 -8.57 -13.98 -6.26
CA VAL A 31 -8.50 -14.75 -5.01
C VAL A 31 -8.35 -13.91 -3.75
N GLY A 32 -8.35 -12.57 -3.83
CA GLY A 32 -8.28 -11.71 -2.65
C GLY A 32 -6.88 -11.54 -2.07
N LEU A 33 -5.87 -11.45 -2.94
CA LEU A 33 -4.49 -11.19 -2.57
C LEU A 33 -4.02 -9.86 -3.15
N VAL A 34 -3.27 -9.12 -2.35
CA VAL A 34 -2.40 -8.04 -2.81
C VAL A 34 -0.98 -8.56 -2.71
N ILE A 35 -0.23 -8.44 -3.80
CA ILE A 35 1.13 -8.93 -3.92
C ILE A 35 2.07 -7.77 -4.25
N SER A 36 3.31 -7.88 -3.78
CA SER A 36 4.41 -7.00 -4.13
C SER A 36 5.66 -7.84 -4.37
N GLY A 37 6.57 -7.36 -5.19
CA GLY A 37 7.83 -8.05 -5.43
C GLY A 37 8.78 -7.19 -6.23
N ALA A 38 10.07 -7.38 -5.99
CA ALA A 38 11.11 -6.86 -6.85
C ALA A 38 11.38 -7.89 -7.95
N THR A 39 11.24 -7.47 -9.21
CA THR A 39 11.50 -8.32 -10.38
C THR A 39 12.64 -7.72 -11.18
N LEU A 40 13.55 -8.55 -11.68
CA LEU A 40 14.60 -8.08 -12.59
C LEU A 40 13.93 -7.74 -13.93
N ARG A 41 13.71 -6.45 -14.21
CA ARG A 41 13.37 -5.99 -15.56
C ARG A 41 14.65 -5.96 -16.38
N ASP A 42 14.66 -6.62 -17.53
CA ASP A 42 15.73 -6.48 -18.51
C ASP A 42 15.85 -4.99 -18.91
N GLY A 43 16.97 -4.36 -18.54
CA GLY A 43 17.38 -3.06 -19.09
C GLY A 43 17.02 -1.79 -18.31
N ILE A 44 16.67 -1.85 -17.02
CA ILE A 44 16.57 -0.65 -16.17
C ILE A 44 17.68 -0.68 -15.11
N ASP A 45 18.63 0.23 -15.22
CA ASP A 45 19.54 0.56 -14.12
C ASP A 45 18.69 1.09 -12.95
N ILE A 46 18.81 0.41 -11.80
CA ILE A 46 18.21 0.86 -10.54
C ILE A 46 18.89 2.19 -10.20
N PRO A 47 18.19 3.34 -10.18
CA PRO A 47 18.78 4.59 -9.71
C PRO A 47 19.07 4.46 -8.21
N ASP A 48 20.23 4.94 -7.77
CA ASP A 48 20.71 4.82 -6.39
C ASP A 48 19.81 5.48 -5.32
N ASP A 49 18.82 6.28 -5.72
CA ASP A 49 17.96 7.05 -4.81
C ASP A 49 16.86 6.23 -4.09
N ASP A 50 16.56 4.99 -4.50
CA ASP A 50 15.50 4.17 -3.87
C ASP A 50 16.00 3.32 -2.67
N LEU A 51 17.25 3.51 -2.23
CA LEU A 51 17.84 2.77 -1.10
C LEU A 51 17.98 3.57 0.21
N THR A 52 17.47 4.81 0.25
CA THR A 52 17.47 5.61 1.48
C THR A 52 16.07 5.74 2.10
N ASP A 53 15.98 5.28 3.34
CA ASP A 53 15.01 5.62 4.39
C ASP A 53 13.56 5.12 4.30
N VAL A 54 13.36 3.88 4.78
CA VAL A 54 12.21 3.56 5.65
C VAL A 54 12.74 3.23 7.05
N ALA A 55 13.21 4.26 7.74
CA ALA A 55 13.27 4.29 9.19
C ALA A 55 12.40 5.46 9.66
N ILE A 56 11.11 5.21 9.89
CA ILE A 56 10.27 6.14 10.65
C ILE A 56 9.80 5.42 11.92
N GLY A 57 10.57 5.69 12.97
CA GLY A 57 10.22 5.52 14.37
C GLY A 57 11.13 6.43 15.19
N GLY A 58 10.73 7.69 15.36
CA GLY A 58 11.26 8.54 16.45
C GLY A 58 10.84 7.95 17.80
N GLU A 59 11.33 8.36 18.96
CA GLU A 59 12.18 9.46 19.40
C GLU A 59 12.55 9.06 20.85
N SER A 60 13.73 9.41 21.38
CA SER A 60 13.90 9.66 22.81
C SER A 60 15.30 10.19 23.08
N THR A 61 15.36 11.50 23.27
CA THR A 61 16.42 12.20 23.98
C THR A 61 16.35 11.83 25.46
N ASN A 62 17.49 11.51 26.07
CA ASN A 62 17.71 11.91 27.45
C ASN A 62 19.20 12.05 27.77
N GLU A 63 19.55 13.24 28.25
CA GLU A 63 20.86 13.61 28.75
C GLU A 63 21.18 12.88 30.07
N GLY A 64 22.48 12.71 30.35
CA GLY A 64 22.94 12.26 31.66
C GLY A 64 24.41 11.86 31.66
N GLY A 65 25.31 12.85 31.68
CA GLY A 65 26.75 12.62 31.68
C GLY A 65 27.31 11.96 32.95
N SER A 66 28.48 11.34 32.82
CA SER A 66 29.58 11.50 33.78
C SER A 66 30.91 10.91 33.27
N LYS A 67 31.92 11.79 33.21
CA LYS A 67 33.30 11.67 33.73
C LYS A 67 34.23 10.48 33.35
N LEU A 68 35.43 10.89 32.87
CA LEU A 68 36.79 10.41 33.23
C LEU A 68 37.16 8.99 32.74
N LEU A 69 38.28 8.62 32.11
CA LEU A 69 39.64 9.14 31.80
C LEU A 69 40.23 8.23 30.69
N PRO A 70 41.27 8.63 29.93
CA PRO A 70 42.01 7.76 29.01
C PRO A 70 43.26 7.14 29.67
N LYS A 71 43.60 5.87 29.36
CA LYS A 71 44.95 5.31 29.59
C LYS A 71 45.33 4.22 28.57
N ASP A 72 46.28 4.60 27.72
CA ASP A 72 47.50 3.89 27.31
C ASP A 72 47.60 2.35 27.39
N ALA A 73 47.97 1.80 26.24
CA ALA A 73 49.11 0.93 25.99
C ALA A 73 49.54 -0.08 27.07
N LEU A 74 49.48 -1.38 26.71
CA LEU A 74 50.59 -2.32 26.97
C LEU A 74 50.38 -3.63 26.19
N ASN A 75 51.43 -4.04 25.46
CA ASN A 75 51.90 -5.41 25.17
C ASN A 75 50.90 -6.45 24.60
N ASP A 76 51.19 -7.14 23.49
CA ASP A 76 52.33 -8.04 23.36
C ASP A 76 52.80 -8.21 21.91
N GLN A 77 54.05 -7.83 21.66
CA GLN A 77 54.89 -8.43 20.62
C GLN A 77 55.44 -9.77 21.14
N LYS A 78 55.05 -10.87 20.50
CA LYS A 78 55.73 -12.18 20.41
C LYS A 78 54.81 -13.02 19.51
N ARG A 79 55.16 -13.39 18.28
CA ARG A 79 56.33 -14.19 17.90
C ARG A 79 56.71 -13.94 16.44
N LEU A 80 57.98 -13.62 16.24
CA LEU A 80 58.68 -13.68 14.97
C LEU A 80 58.96 -15.14 14.55
N ASN A 81 59.07 -15.32 13.24
CA ASN A 81 59.96 -16.21 12.50
C ASN A 81 59.86 -17.73 12.72
N GLN A 82 59.41 -18.42 11.66
CA GLN A 82 60.19 -19.52 11.06
C GLN A 82 60.19 -19.35 9.54
N LYS A 83 61.40 -19.23 9.00
CA LYS A 83 61.76 -19.19 7.58
C LYS A 83 62.82 -20.29 7.43
N GLU A 84 62.47 -21.36 6.72
CA GLU A 84 63.32 -22.47 6.21
C GLU A 84 62.33 -23.32 5.38
N SER A 85 62.59 -23.86 4.19
CA SER A 85 63.77 -24.03 3.35
C SER A 85 63.29 -24.36 1.91
N LEU A 86 64.22 -24.43 0.96
CA LEU A 86 64.03 -24.51 -0.50
C LEU A 86 63.50 -25.84 -1.06
N ASP A 87 63.09 -25.76 -2.33
CA ASP A 87 62.97 -26.79 -3.38
C ASP A 87 61.61 -27.50 -3.58
N ASP A 88 60.82 -27.03 -4.57
CA ASP A 88 60.50 -27.81 -5.78
C ASP A 88 59.91 -26.90 -6.88
N LYS A 89 60.31 -27.13 -8.13
CA LYS A 89 59.92 -26.37 -9.31
C LYS A 89 58.63 -26.93 -9.90
N THR A 90 57.58 -26.13 -9.94
CA THR A 90 56.50 -26.25 -10.94
C THR A 90 56.19 -24.89 -11.56
N PRO A 91 56.09 -24.76 -12.90
CA PRO A 91 55.75 -23.49 -13.51
C PRO A 91 54.24 -23.27 -13.33
N VAL A 92 53.86 -22.49 -12.33
CA VAL A 92 52.48 -21.98 -12.22
C VAL A 92 52.31 -20.88 -13.26
N THR A 93 51.53 -21.16 -14.30
CA THR A 93 51.00 -20.16 -15.21
C THR A 93 50.19 -19.14 -14.41
N ARG A 94 50.76 -17.95 -14.21
CA ARG A 94 50.01 -16.76 -13.80
C ARG A 94 49.17 -16.30 -14.97
N ASN A 95 47.84 -16.37 -14.84
CA ASN A 95 46.93 -15.25 -15.10
C ASN A 95 45.47 -15.75 -15.09
N ASP A 96 44.91 -15.85 -13.89
CA ASP A 96 43.49 -15.60 -13.66
C ASP A 96 43.43 -14.48 -12.62
N ILE A 97 43.81 -13.26 -13.03
CA ILE A 97 43.46 -12.08 -12.24
C ILE A 97 41.97 -11.88 -12.53
N ASP A 98 41.13 -12.11 -11.54
CA ASP A 98 39.71 -11.78 -11.62
C ASP A 98 39.60 -10.34 -12.11
N LYS A 99 38.86 -10.11 -13.20
CA LYS A 99 38.73 -8.76 -13.80
C LYS A 99 38.24 -7.71 -12.80
N ASP A 100 37.63 -8.16 -11.70
CA ASP A 100 37.21 -7.34 -10.58
C ASP A 100 38.41 -6.74 -9.80
N ASP A 101 39.59 -7.37 -9.77
CA ASP A 101 40.78 -6.87 -9.05
C ASP A 101 41.43 -5.64 -9.70
N LEU A 102 41.19 -5.43 -10.99
CA LEU A 102 41.75 -4.33 -11.79
C LEU A 102 40.92 -3.03 -11.75
N LEU A 103 39.81 -3.04 -11.01
CA LEU A 103 38.90 -1.89 -10.89
C LEU A 103 39.32 -0.97 -9.74
N ALA A 104 38.99 0.33 -9.87
CA ALA A 104 39.13 1.30 -8.79
C ALA A 104 38.20 0.94 -7.61
N GLU A 105 38.57 1.34 -6.39
CA GLU A 105 37.87 0.95 -5.14
C GLU A 105 36.39 1.38 -5.13
N ASP A 106 36.09 2.54 -5.69
CA ASP A 106 34.75 3.09 -5.90
C ASP A 106 33.91 2.24 -6.87
N GLU A 107 34.49 1.83 -8.00
CA GLU A 107 33.83 0.93 -8.97
C GLU A 107 33.59 -0.48 -8.40
N LYS A 108 34.49 -0.96 -7.52
CA LYS A 108 34.32 -2.23 -6.80
C LYS A 108 33.18 -2.15 -5.80
N GLU A 109 33.08 -1.04 -5.06
CA GLU A 109 32.03 -0.80 -4.09
C GLU A 109 30.65 -0.66 -4.76
N GLU A 110 30.56 0.07 -5.87
CA GLU A 110 29.33 0.18 -6.68
C GLU A 110 28.88 -1.20 -7.19
N ARG A 111 29.80 -2.00 -7.75
CA ARG A 111 29.49 -3.36 -8.21
C ARG A 111 29.08 -4.30 -7.08
N LEU A 112 29.71 -4.18 -5.92
CA LEU A 112 29.37 -4.97 -4.73
C LEU A 112 27.96 -4.59 -4.21
N ASN A 113 27.65 -3.30 -4.18
CA ASN A 113 26.33 -2.80 -3.80
C ASN A 113 25.26 -3.25 -4.81
N LYS A 114 25.54 -3.17 -6.12
CA LYS A 114 24.66 -3.71 -7.17
C LYS A 114 24.46 -5.22 -7.01
N ARG A 115 25.51 -6.00 -6.74
CA ARG A 115 25.42 -7.45 -6.47
C ARG A 115 24.60 -7.76 -5.21
N ARG A 116 24.76 -6.98 -4.14
CA ARG A 116 23.97 -7.12 -2.89
C ARG A 116 22.52 -6.74 -3.09
N ALA A 117 22.23 -5.67 -3.81
CA ALA A 117 20.87 -5.28 -4.20
C ALA A 117 20.24 -6.37 -5.06
N MET A 118 20.94 -6.89 -6.07
CA MET A 118 20.48 -8.01 -6.89
C MET A 118 20.23 -9.28 -6.07
N ALA A 119 21.09 -9.59 -5.09
CA ALA A 119 20.90 -10.73 -4.19
C ALA A 119 19.67 -10.54 -3.28
N ARG A 120 19.43 -9.33 -2.76
CA ARG A 120 18.23 -8.99 -1.97
C ARG A 120 16.95 -9.08 -2.79
N VAL A 121 16.95 -8.56 -4.02
CA VAL A 121 15.83 -8.67 -4.97
C VAL A 121 15.52 -10.15 -5.25
N LYS A 122 16.56 -10.96 -5.48
CA LYS A 122 16.44 -12.39 -5.73
C LYS A 122 15.92 -13.17 -4.52
N ASP A 123 16.28 -12.75 -3.32
CA ASP A 123 15.84 -13.37 -2.07
C ASP A 123 14.38 -12.98 -1.72
N GLN A 124 13.99 -11.73 -1.96
CA GLN A 124 12.66 -11.23 -1.63
C GLN A 124 11.54 -11.88 -2.47
N GLY A 125 11.72 -12.03 -3.80
CA GLY A 125 10.71 -12.61 -4.70
C GLY A 125 9.34 -11.91 -4.63
N ILE A 126 8.29 -12.56 -5.15
CA ILE A 126 6.93 -12.03 -5.10
C ILE A 126 6.25 -12.51 -3.81
N ARG A 127 5.84 -11.57 -2.97
CA ARG A 127 5.26 -11.82 -1.64
C ARG A 127 3.86 -11.25 -1.51
N VAL A 128 3.07 -11.88 -0.65
CA VAL A 128 1.76 -11.40 -0.22
C VAL A 128 1.94 -10.22 0.72
N VAL A 129 1.40 -9.05 0.36
CA VAL A 129 1.36 -7.87 1.24
C VAL A 129 0.02 -7.73 1.95
N SER A 130 -1.06 -8.31 1.38
CA SER A 130 -2.36 -8.39 2.03
C SER A 130 -3.12 -9.62 1.55
N ALA A 131 -3.83 -10.28 2.47
CA ALA A 131 -4.78 -11.35 2.17
C ALA A 131 -6.12 -10.98 2.80
N PHE A 132 -7.20 -10.99 2.01
CA PHE A 132 -8.51 -10.55 2.47
C PHE A 132 -9.32 -11.70 3.09
N GLU A 133 -9.98 -11.41 4.22
CA GLU A 133 -10.98 -12.27 4.86
C GLU A 133 -12.16 -12.53 3.92
N GLY A 134 -12.74 -13.74 3.97
CA GLY A 134 -13.71 -14.21 2.97
C GLY A 134 -13.09 -14.65 1.65
N TYR A 135 -11.77 -14.48 1.49
CA TYR A 135 -11.00 -14.83 0.29
C TYR A 135 -9.74 -15.62 0.69
N ALA A 136 -8.57 -15.36 0.10
CA ALA A 136 -7.34 -16.12 0.33
C ALA A 136 -6.93 -16.25 1.82
N PHE A 137 -7.30 -15.30 2.69
CA PHE A 137 -7.00 -15.40 4.11
C PHE A 137 -7.67 -16.62 4.76
N ASP A 138 -8.93 -16.91 4.40
CA ASP A 138 -9.71 -18.01 4.96
C ASP A 138 -9.16 -19.38 4.55
N TYR A 139 -8.45 -19.43 3.41
CA TYR A 139 -7.77 -20.62 2.89
C TYR A 139 -6.35 -20.78 3.43
N GLY A 140 -5.93 -19.94 4.38
CA GLY A 140 -4.67 -20.12 5.11
C GLY A 140 -3.50 -19.27 4.61
N MET A 141 -3.68 -18.44 3.57
CA MET A 141 -2.65 -17.50 3.13
C MET A 141 -2.50 -16.33 4.11
N ARG A 142 -1.29 -15.82 4.26
CA ARG A 142 -0.93 -14.77 5.22
C ARG A 142 -0.01 -13.74 4.57
N VAL A 143 0.05 -12.56 5.18
CA VAL A 143 1.04 -11.53 4.83
C VAL A 143 2.44 -12.10 5.03
N GLY A 144 3.33 -11.84 4.08
CA GLY A 144 4.71 -12.33 4.07
C GLY A 144 4.92 -13.62 3.27
N ASP A 145 3.87 -14.38 2.95
CA ASP A 145 3.98 -15.60 2.15
C ASP A 145 4.64 -15.30 0.79
N LYS A 146 5.71 -16.04 0.46
CA LYS A 146 6.43 -15.93 -0.83
C LYS A 146 5.83 -16.89 -1.83
N ILE A 147 5.23 -16.38 -2.90
CA ILE A 147 4.61 -17.20 -3.93
C ILE A 147 5.70 -17.83 -4.80
N VAL A 148 5.70 -19.15 -4.90
CA VAL A 148 6.70 -19.92 -5.66
C VAL A 148 6.12 -20.67 -6.85
N ALA A 149 4.82 -20.97 -6.87
CA ALA A 149 4.14 -21.48 -8.06
C ALA A 149 2.64 -21.15 -8.08
N ILE A 150 2.06 -21.05 -9.28
CA ILE A 150 0.61 -20.93 -9.50
C ILE A 150 0.19 -21.96 -10.55
N ASP A 151 -0.81 -22.79 -10.25
CA ASP A 151 -1.27 -23.91 -11.08
C ASP A 151 -0.11 -24.80 -11.56
N GLY A 152 0.84 -25.06 -10.65
CA GLY A 152 2.07 -25.83 -10.93
C GLY A 152 3.11 -25.12 -11.80
N LYS A 153 2.85 -23.88 -12.25
CA LYS A 153 3.82 -23.06 -13.00
C LYS A 153 4.73 -22.32 -12.00
N PRO A 154 6.05 -22.54 -12.04
CA PRO A 154 6.96 -21.90 -11.09
C PRO A 154 7.06 -20.40 -11.35
N ILE A 155 7.10 -19.63 -10.27
CA ILE A 155 7.39 -18.19 -10.27
C ILE A 155 8.90 -18.03 -10.22
N THR A 156 9.46 -17.37 -11.23
CA THR A 156 10.90 -17.17 -11.38
C THR A 156 11.26 -15.69 -11.23
N ASP A 157 12.55 -15.40 -11.19
CA ASP A 157 13.08 -14.03 -11.19
C ASP A 157 12.69 -13.21 -12.43
N LYS A 158 12.25 -13.88 -13.51
CA LYS A 158 11.73 -13.27 -14.74
C LYS A 158 10.23 -13.04 -14.74
N THR A 159 9.51 -13.61 -13.77
CA THR A 159 8.05 -13.47 -13.71
C THR A 159 7.71 -12.11 -13.11
N SER A 160 7.01 -11.26 -13.86
CA SER A 160 6.64 -9.94 -13.35
C SER A 160 5.51 -10.03 -12.31
N VAL A 161 5.39 -9.02 -11.44
CA VAL A 161 4.25 -8.92 -10.49
C VAL A 161 2.92 -8.92 -11.25
N GLU A 162 2.88 -8.30 -12.43
CA GLU A 162 1.68 -8.26 -13.26
C GLU A 162 1.33 -9.63 -13.85
N ASP A 163 2.32 -10.44 -14.25
CA ASP A 163 2.08 -11.81 -14.70
C ASP A 163 1.44 -12.64 -13.59
N VAL A 164 1.99 -12.55 -12.36
CA VAL A 164 1.44 -13.27 -11.20
C VAL A 164 0.02 -12.80 -10.91
N ARG A 165 -0.24 -11.49 -10.95
CA ARG A 165 -1.60 -10.94 -10.79
C ARG A 165 -2.57 -11.53 -11.81
N ASN A 166 -2.16 -11.62 -13.07
CA ASN A 166 -2.97 -12.18 -14.15
C ASN A 166 -3.22 -13.69 -13.99
N MET A 167 -2.26 -14.43 -13.43
CA MET A 167 -2.43 -15.86 -13.12
C MET A 167 -3.41 -16.08 -11.95
N LEU A 168 -3.39 -15.21 -10.94
CA LEU A 168 -4.31 -15.24 -9.80
C LEU A 168 -5.74 -14.80 -10.18
N ARG A 169 -5.86 -13.90 -11.17
CA ARG A 169 -7.14 -13.50 -11.77
C ARG A 169 -7.71 -14.59 -12.68
N GLY A 170 -9.00 -14.49 -12.97
CA GLY A 170 -9.68 -15.40 -13.89
C GLY A 170 -11.18 -15.47 -13.62
N THR A 171 -11.87 -16.31 -14.39
CA THR A 171 -13.33 -16.43 -14.32
C THR A 171 -13.79 -16.83 -12.92
N PRO A 172 -14.77 -16.13 -12.32
CA PRO A 172 -15.35 -16.52 -11.04
C PRO A 172 -15.81 -17.99 -11.04
N GLN A 173 -15.74 -18.63 -9.88
CA GLN A 173 -16.03 -20.05 -9.63
C GLN A 173 -15.02 -21.05 -10.22
N THR A 174 -13.96 -20.60 -10.91
CA THR A 174 -12.81 -21.46 -11.22
C THR A 174 -11.85 -21.52 -10.03
N THR A 175 -11.05 -22.57 -9.92
CA THR A 175 -10.04 -22.71 -8.86
C THR A 175 -8.65 -22.38 -9.38
N VAL A 176 -7.77 -21.93 -8.49
CA VAL A 176 -6.34 -21.76 -8.74
C VAL A 176 -5.54 -22.31 -7.57
N ASP A 177 -4.50 -23.08 -7.87
CA ASP A 177 -3.59 -23.62 -6.86
C ASP A 177 -2.42 -22.66 -6.67
N VAL A 178 -2.24 -22.17 -5.44
CA VAL A 178 -1.15 -21.26 -5.09
C VAL A 178 -0.20 -21.98 -4.16
N THR A 179 1.06 -22.12 -4.60
CA THR A 179 2.14 -22.70 -3.80
C THR A 179 3.03 -21.59 -3.27
N PHE A 180 3.29 -21.59 -1.97
CA PHE A 180 4.06 -20.55 -1.29
C PHE A 180 5.00 -21.11 -0.22
N LEU A 181 6.03 -20.33 0.08
CA LEU A 181 6.91 -20.51 1.23
C LEU A 181 6.51 -19.53 2.33
N ARG A 182 6.53 -20.02 3.58
CA ARG A 182 6.25 -19.19 4.75
C ARG A 182 7.47 -19.18 5.65
N ASP A 183 7.92 -17.99 6.02
CA ASP A 183 9.07 -17.82 6.89
C ASP A 183 8.80 -18.51 8.24
N GLY A 184 9.73 -19.36 8.67
CA GLY A 184 9.61 -20.17 9.89
C GLY A 184 8.82 -21.48 9.75
N VAL A 185 8.31 -21.81 8.56
CA VAL A 185 7.69 -23.11 8.24
C VAL A 185 8.54 -23.82 7.19
N GLU A 186 8.93 -25.07 7.48
CA GLU A 186 9.70 -25.86 6.51
C GLU A 186 8.80 -26.36 5.38
N GLY A 187 9.32 -26.26 4.14
CA GLY A 187 8.68 -26.78 2.95
C GLY A 187 7.70 -25.83 2.26
N GLU A 188 7.26 -26.25 1.08
CA GLU A 188 6.25 -25.56 0.29
C GLU A 188 4.84 -25.91 0.78
N ASN A 189 3.97 -24.90 0.82
CA ASN A 189 2.56 -25.06 1.15
C ASN A 189 1.73 -24.74 -0.09
N THR A 190 0.79 -25.61 -0.43
CA THR A 190 -0.13 -25.39 -1.56
C THR A 190 -1.56 -25.25 -1.05
N VAL A 191 -2.26 -24.22 -1.51
CA VAL A 191 -3.68 -23.99 -1.21
C VAL A 191 -4.46 -23.81 -2.51
N SER A 192 -5.63 -24.44 -2.59
CA SER A 192 -6.56 -24.28 -3.70
C SER A 192 -7.59 -23.19 -3.38
N LEU A 193 -7.60 -22.13 -4.18
CA LEU A 193 -8.41 -20.93 -3.96
C LEU A 193 -9.50 -20.82 -5.03
N PRO A 194 -10.78 -20.65 -4.68
CA PRO A 194 -11.78 -20.28 -5.66
C PRO A 194 -11.58 -18.82 -6.08
N ARG A 195 -11.53 -18.59 -7.39
CA ARG A 195 -11.65 -17.27 -7.97
C ARG A 195 -13.07 -16.78 -7.77
N GLN A 196 -13.23 -15.58 -7.26
CA GLN A 196 -14.53 -14.97 -7.01
C GLN A 196 -14.45 -13.46 -7.20
N THR A 197 -15.59 -12.79 -7.16
CA THR A 197 -15.63 -11.33 -7.17
C THR A 197 -15.14 -10.83 -5.82
N VAL A 198 -13.87 -10.43 -5.78
CA VAL A 198 -13.23 -9.83 -4.63
C VAL A 198 -13.71 -8.40 -4.50
N ARG A 199 -14.24 -8.03 -3.33
CA ARG A 199 -14.57 -6.64 -3.01
C ARG A 199 -13.46 -6.07 -2.14
N ILE A 200 -12.86 -4.98 -2.59
CA ILE A 200 -11.93 -4.18 -1.79
C ILE A 200 -12.79 -3.16 -1.04
N PRO A 201 -12.80 -3.16 0.31
CA PRO A 201 -13.54 -2.16 1.06
C PRO A 201 -12.87 -0.79 0.90
N ASP A 202 -13.69 0.24 0.66
CA ASP A 202 -13.25 1.64 0.61
C ASP A 202 -12.95 2.13 2.04
N VAL A 203 -13.78 1.72 3.01
CA VAL A 203 -13.57 1.97 4.44
C VAL A 203 -12.76 0.82 5.06
N LYS A 204 -11.48 1.09 5.36
CA LYS A 204 -10.58 0.07 5.95
C LYS A 204 -10.75 -0.11 7.45
N LEU A 205 -11.14 0.96 8.14
CA LEU A 205 -11.31 0.94 9.59
C LEU A 205 -12.44 1.89 9.97
N ALA A 206 -13.35 1.40 10.82
CA ALA A 206 -14.35 2.20 11.51
C ALA A 206 -14.40 1.74 12.97
N ALA A 207 -13.99 2.59 13.91
CA ALA A 207 -13.93 2.23 15.33
C ALA A 207 -14.14 3.45 16.24
N LEU A 208 -14.54 3.19 17.49
CA LEU A 208 -14.41 4.18 18.56
C LEU A 208 -12.96 4.23 19.03
N VAL A 209 -12.47 5.43 19.32
CA VAL A 209 -11.13 5.69 19.84
C VAL A 209 -11.21 6.30 21.23
N GLY A 210 -10.26 5.96 22.10
CA GLY A 210 -10.28 6.41 23.51
C GLY A 210 -11.32 5.65 24.35
N ASP A 211 -11.88 6.30 25.37
CA ASP A 211 -12.98 5.73 26.15
C ASP A 211 -14.25 5.70 25.27
N PRO A 212 -14.85 4.53 25.00
CA PRO A 212 -16.07 4.42 24.22
C PRO A 212 -17.23 5.30 24.72
N LYS A 213 -17.27 5.62 26.02
CA LYS A 213 -18.28 6.51 26.62
C LYS A 213 -18.13 7.96 26.15
N GLU A 214 -16.97 8.37 25.69
CA GLU A 214 -16.73 9.71 25.13
C GLU A 214 -17.28 9.83 23.71
N GLY A 215 -17.51 8.72 23.01
CA GLY A 215 -18.16 8.72 21.69
C GLY A 215 -17.30 9.36 20.59
N MET A 216 -15.99 9.14 20.61
CA MET A 216 -15.07 9.60 19.56
C MET A 216 -14.93 8.53 18.48
N GLY A 217 -15.49 8.77 17.30
CA GLY A 217 -15.42 7.87 16.15
C GLY A 217 -14.23 8.16 15.25
N TYR A 218 -13.74 7.13 14.58
CA TYR A 218 -12.70 7.20 13.57
C TYR A 218 -13.11 6.37 12.35
N ILE A 219 -13.03 6.95 11.14
CA ILE A 219 -13.25 6.28 9.86
C ILE A 219 -12.02 6.51 8.97
N SER A 220 -11.38 5.44 8.51
CA SER A 220 -10.35 5.50 7.47
C SER A 220 -10.95 5.16 6.12
N LEU A 221 -11.11 6.17 5.26
CA LEU A 221 -11.62 6.02 3.91
C LEU A 221 -10.46 6.14 2.93
N THR A 222 -10.15 5.06 2.22
CA THR A 222 -8.94 4.95 1.38
C THR A 222 -9.21 4.94 -0.12
N GLY A 223 -10.49 4.93 -0.52
CA GLY A 223 -10.89 4.99 -1.92
C GLY A 223 -12.30 5.53 -2.07
N PHE A 224 -12.67 5.83 -3.31
CA PHE A 224 -14.01 6.27 -3.69
C PHE A 224 -14.57 5.40 -4.82
N ALA A 225 -14.58 4.08 -4.63
CA ALA A 225 -15.32 3.20 -5.53
C ALA A 225 -16.83 3.37 -5.37
N ALA A 226 -17.62 2.71 -6.20
CA ALA A 226 -19.08 2.89 -6.27
C ALA A 226 -19.84 2.65 -4.95
N ASN A 227 -19.25 1.94 -3.98
CA ASN A 227 -19.90 1.64 -2.70
C ASN A 227 -19.41 2.52 -1.54
N ALA A 228 -18.44 3.41 -1.74
CA ALA A 228 -17.83 4.20 -0.67
C ALA A 228 -18.87 4.97 0.16
N GLY A 229 -19.84 5.63 -0.50
CA GLY A 229 -20.93 6.34 0.19
C GLY A 229 -21.74 5.43 1.12
N LEU A 230 -22.07 4.22 0.68
CA LEU A 230 -22.79 3.24 1.49
C LEU A 230 -21.95 2.73 2.66
N GLU A 231 -20.65 2.48 2.45
CA GLU A 231 -19.73 2.02 3.49
C GLU A 231 -19.54 3.09 4.58
N VAL A 232 -19.35 4.35 4.20
CA VAL A 232 -19.25 5.47 5.15
C VAL A 232 -20.57 5.64 5.91
N ARG A 233 -21.72 5.59 5.23
CA ARG A 233 -23.04 5.66 5.88
C ARG A 233 -23.21 4.60 6.95
N ASN A 234 -22.90 3.35 6.62
CA ASN A 234 -23.01 2.24 7.56
C ASN A 234 -22.03 2.39 8.73
N SER A 235 -20.83 2.90 8.45
CA SER A 235 -19.82 3.16 9.48
C SER A 235 -20.27 4.24 10.46
N ILE A 236 -20.82 5.37 10.00
CA ILE A 236 -21.36 6.43 10.87
C ILE A 236 -22.48 5.88 11.77
N ILE A 237 -23.45 5.15 11.19
CA ILE A 237 -24.56 4.55 11.95
C ILE A 237 -24.05 3.52 12.97
N GLY A 238 -23.07 2.70 12.58
CA GLY A 238 -22.44 1.74 13.47
C GLY A 238 -21.77 2.42 14.66
N LEU A 239 -20.99 3.47 14.41
CA LEU A 239 -20.30 4.23 15.44
C LEU A 239 -21.28 4.96 16.39
N GLN A 240 -22.36 5.55 15.86
CA GLN A 240 -23.42 6.15 16.67
C GLN A 240 -24.04 5.14 17.64
N ARG A 241 -24.38 3.94 17.16
CA ARG A 241 -24.94 2.86 18.00
C ARG A 241 -23.93 2.35 19.02
N LEU A 242 -22.66 2.20 18.64
CA LEU A 242 -21.61 1.76 19.56
C LEU A 242 -21.39 2.77 20.68
N ALA A 243 -21.36 4.07 20.36
CA ALA A 243 -21.22 5.14 21.35
C ALA A 243 -22.41 5.22 22.30
N GLU A 244 -23.63 5.11 21.75
CA GLU A 244 -24.88 5.07 22.53
C GLU A 244 -24.90 3.90 23.50
N ASN A 245 -24.54 2.70 23.04
CA ASN A 245 -24.48 1.52 23.92
C ASN A 245 -23.41 1.66 25.00
N ALA A 246 -22.23 2.19 24.65
CA ALA A 246 -21.13 2.37 25.59
C ALA A 246 -21.47 3.37 26.71
N SER A 247 -22.25 4.40 26.38
CA SER A 247 -22.69 5.42 27.34
C SER A 247 -23.95 5.03 28.14
N GLY A 248 -24.52 3.85 27.91
CA GLY A 248 -25.77 3.44 28.57
C GLY A 248 -27.01 4.18 28.05
N GLY A 249 -26.95 4.70 26.82
CA GLY A 249 -28.03 5.47 26.19
C GLY A 249 -28.01 6.98 26.50
N GLU A 250 -27.02 7.46 27.26
CA GLU A 250 -26.95 8.87 27.65
C GLU A 250 -26.37 9.77 26.55
N ARG A 251 -25.48 9.23 25.71
CA ARG A 251 -24.71 9.98 24.70
C ARG A 251 -24.51 9.16 23.44
N SER A 252 -24.83 9.75 22.29
CA SER A 252 -24.42 9.23 20.98
C SER A 252 -22.99 9.70 20.64
N LEU A 253 -22.59 9.54 19.38
CA LEU A 253 -21.31 10.01 18.85
C LEU A 253 -21.12 11.51 19.12
N GLN A 254 -20.01 11.90 19.74
CA GLN A 254 -19.69 13.29 20.09
C GLN A 254 -18.71 13.91 19.08
N GLY A 255 -17.83 13.10 18.52
CA GLY A 255 -16.89 13.51 17.49
C GLY A 255 -16.63 12.42 16.47
N LEU A 256 -16.27 12.81 15.26
CA LEU A 256 -15.86 11.93 14.17
C LEU A 256 -14.59 12.46 13.53
N VAL A 257 -13.57 11.61 13.45
CA VAL A 257 -12.38 11.80 12.63
C VAL A 257 -12.57 11.02 11.33
N LEU A 258 -12.63 11.72 10.19
CA LEU A 258 -12.60 11.13 8.86
C LEU A 258 -11.18 11.24 8.31
N ASP A 259 -10.46 10.12 8.25
CA ASP A 259 -9.10 10.09 7.72
C ASP A 259 -9.09 9.81 6.22
N LEU A 260 -8.66 10.80 5.44
CA LEU A 260 -8.47 10.77 3.99
C LEU A 260 -6.99 10.81 3.59
N ARG A 261 -6.06 10.63 4.53
CA ARG A 261 -4.62 10.58 4.23
C ARG A 261 -4.30 9.40 3.31
N GLY A 262 -3.50 9.63 2.28
CA GLY A 262 -3.15 8.59 1.30
C GLY A 262 -4.29 8.19 0.36
N ASN A 263 -5.41 8.94 0.34
CA ASN A 263 -6.55 8.65 -0.52
C ASN A 263 -6.44 9.44 -1.85
N PRO A 264 -6.12 8.79 -2.98
CA PRO A 264 -5.95 9.46 -4.27
C PRO A 264 -7.29 9.88 -4.92
N GLY A 265 -8.41 9.58 -4.29
CA GLY A 265 -9.76 9.87 -4.77
C GLY A 265 -10.44 8.67 -5.42
N GLY A 266 -11.12 8.91 -6.54
CA GLY A 266 -11.97 7.93 -7.23
C GLY A 266 -13.17 8.60 -7.88
N LEU A 267 -14.34 7.97 -7.78
CA LEU A 267 -15.55 8.44 -8.44
C LEU A 267 -16.07 9.75 -7.83
N LEU A 268 -16.32 10.75 -8.69
CA LEU A 268 -16.97 11.99 -8.30
C LEU A 268 -18.34 11.77 -7.66
N THR A 269 -19.13 10.83 -8.20
CA THR A 269 -20.45 10.50 -7.65
C THR A 269 -20.33 9.94 -6.23
N SER A 270 -19.33 9.10 -5.97
CA SER A 270 -19.06 8.59 -4.64
C SER A 270 -18.60 9.68 -3.67
N ALA A 271 -17.83 10.67 -4.13
CA ALA A 271 -17.51 11.85 -3.30
C ALA A 271 -18.75 12.66 -2.94
N VAL A 272 -19.65 12.88 -3.91
CA VAL A 272 -20.93 13.56 -3.67
C VAL A 272 -21.78 12.79 -2.67
N ASP A 273 -21.85 11.46 -2.79
CA ASP A 273 -22.57 10.61 -1.86
C ASP A 273 -21.99 10.70 -0.45
N VAL A 274 -20.66 10.60 -0.30
CA VAL A 274 -19.97 10.71 1.00
C VAL A 274 -20.18 12.09 1.61
N ALA A 275 -19.97 13.17 0.85
CA ALA A 275 -20.15 14.55 1.34
C ALA A 275 -21.61 14.79 1.77
N SER A 276 -22.58 14.24 1.05
CA SER A 276 -24.02 14.34 1.40
C SER A 276 -24.35 13.76 2.77
N LEU A 277 -23.53 12.86 3.31
CA LEU A 277 -23.74 12.30 4.65
C LEU A 277 -23.30 13.25 5.77
N LEU A 278 -22.49 14.26 5.44
CA LEU A 278 -21.81 15.15 6.37
C LEU A 278 -22.40 16.57 6.36
N VAL A 279 -22.98 16.99 5.24
CA VAL A 279 -23.42 18.37 5.00
C VAL A 279 -24.96 18.48 4.98
N PRO A 280 -25.53 19.67 5.27
CA PRO A 280 -26.97 19.88 5.16
C PRO A 280 -27.51 19.53 3.76
N LYS A 281 -28.76 19.09 3.70
CA LYS A 281 -29.44 18.77 2.44
C LYS A 281 -29.57 20.03 1.56
N GLY A 282 -29.32 19.88 0.27
CA GLY A 282 -29.39 20.95 -0.72
C GLY A 282 -28.12 21.80 -0.85
N SER A 283 -27.10 21.55 -0.04
CA SER A 283 -25.81 22.24 -0.14
C SER A 283 -25.10 21.93 -1.45
N ASP A 284 -24.45 22.93 -2.04
CA ASP A 284 -23.57 22.76 -3.19
C ASP A 284 -22.28 22.05 -2.73
N ILE A 285 -21.97 20.90 -3.33
CA ILE A 285 -20.80 20.07 -2.96
C ILE A 285 -19.65 20.32 -3.93
N VAL A 286 -19.91 20.20 -5.23
CA VAL A 286 -18.90 20.38 -6.28
C VAL A 286 -19.55 20.89 -7.54
N SER A 287 -18.81 21.68 -8.32
CA SER A 287 -19.22 22.06 -9.67
C SER A 287 -18.21 21.60 -10.71
N ALA A 288 -18.69 21.01 -11.80
CA ALA A 288 -17.89 20.60 -12.94
C ALA A 288 -18.13 21.56 -14.10
N ARG A 289 -17.07 22.21 -14.58
CA ARG A 289 -17.15 23.17 -15.70
C ARG A 289 -16.20 22.72 -16.80
N GLY A 290 -16.73 22.56 -18.01
CA GLY A 290 -15.96 22.19 -19.20
C GLY A 290 -16.04 23.28 -20.27
N ARG A 291 -15.05 23.30 -21.19
CA ARG A 291 -15.11 24.18 -22.37
C ARG A 291 -16.29 23.76 -23.25
N GLY A 292 -17.32 24.60 -23.35
CA GLY A 292 -18.49 24.37 -24.21
C GLY A 292 -19.64 23.59 -23.59
N PHE A 293 -19.61 23.30 -22.28
CA PHE A 293 -20.74 22.70 -21.57
C PHE A 293 -21.25 23.64 -20.47
N PRO A 294 -22.58 23.80 -20.29
CA PRO A 294 -23.13 24.55 -19.16
C PRO A 294 -22.82 23.77 -17.89
N GLY A 295 -21.86 24.24 -17.09
CA GLY A 295 -21.33 23.49 -15.95
C GLY A 295 -22.41 22.89 -15.03
N VAL A 296 -22.12 21.73 -14.44
CA VAL A 296 -23.02 21.00 -13.54
C VAL A 296 -22.68 21.33 -12.09
N VAL A 297 -23.69 21.58 -11.26
CA VAL A 297 -23.53 21.68 -9.81
C VAL A 297 -24.15 20.44 -9.18
N TYR A 298 -23.35 19.73 -8.40
CA TYR A 298 -23.78 18.58 -7.62
C TYR A 298 -24.13 19.05 -6.21
N ARG A 299 -25.30 18.64 -5.74
CA ARG A 299 -25.85 19.04 -4.43
C ARG A 299 -26.12 17.83 -3.56
N SER A 300 -26.06 18.01 -2.24
CA SER A 300 -26.49 16.98 -1.30
C SER A 300 -27.97 16.67 -1.47
N GLN A 301 -28.30 15.39 -1.66
CA GLN A 301 -29.66 14.94 -1.95
C GLN A 301 -30.40 14.40 -0.72
N VAL A 302 -29.66 14.09 0.35
CA VAL A 302 -30.18 13.49 1.58
C VAL A 302 -29.88 14.39 2.78
N ASP A 303 -30.64 14.19 3.84
CA ASP A 303 -30.29 14.76 5.15
C ASP A 303 -28.99 14.09 5.66
N PRO A 304 -28.14 14.85 6.38
CA PRO A 304 -26.87 14.32 6.87
C PRO A 304 -27.14 13.16 7.82
N VAL A 305 -26.32 12.12 7.68
CA VAL A 305 -26.38 10.94 8.55
C VAL A 305 -25.57 11.18 9.82
N LEU A 306 -24.50 11.97 9.70
CA LEU A 306 -23.80 12.50 10.86
C LEU A 306 -24.69 13.55 11.54
N ASP A 307 -24.87 13.44 12.85
CA ASP A 307 -25.61 14.45 13.61
C ASP A 307 -24.88 15.80 13.50
N PRO A 308 -25.55 16.90 13.11
CA PRO A 308 -24.94 18.23 13.02
C PRO A 308 -24.25 18.74 14.30
N GLN A 309 -24.57 18.18 15.48
CA GLN A 309 -23.88 18.50 16.73
C GLN A 309 -22.55 17.74 16.91
N THR A 310 -22.34 16.67 16.16
CA THR A 310 -21.10 15.87 16.20
C THR A 310 -19.95 16.69 15.64
N LYS A 311 -18.85 16.80 16.40
CA LYS A 311 -17.65 17.51 15.93
C LYS A 311 -16.94 16.71 14.84
N LEU A 312 -16.81 17.28 13.64
CA LEU A 312 -16.13 16.64 12.52
C LEU A 312 -14.71 17.18 12.34
N VAL A 313 -13.74 16.27 12.25
CA VAL A 313 -12.37 16.55 11.82
C VAL A 313 -12.07 15.70 10.60
N VAL A 314 -11.52 16.29 9.55
CA VAL A 314 -11.05 15.57 8.37
C VAL A 314 -9.53 15.63 8.33
N LEU A 315 -8.88 14.46 8.30
CA LEU A 315 -7.43 14.38 8.18
C LEU A 315 -7.03 14.25 6.71
N VAL A 316 -6.07 15.06 6.28
CA VAL A 316 -5.55 15.07 4.90
C VAL A 316 -4.02 15.05 4.90
N ASN A 317 -3.42 14.59 3.79
CA ASN A 317 -1.99 14.76 3.54
C ASN A 317 -1.73 15.07 2.05
N SER A 318 -0.47 15.19 1.65
CA SER A 318 -0.06 15.48 0.27
C SER A 318 -0.44 14.40 -0.75
N GLN A 319 -1.01 13.27 -0.31
CA GLN A 319 -1.52 12.19 -1.15
C GLN A 319 -3.06 12.18 -1.21
N THR A 320 -3.73 13.07 -0.49
CA THR A 320 -5.17 13.30 -0.58
C THR A 320 -5.47 14.07 -1.86
N ALA A 321 -6.24 13.46 -2.78
CA ALA A 321 -6.48 14.06 -4.10
C ALA A 321 -7.91 13.83 -4.63
N SER A 322 -8.32 14.65 -5.59
CA SER A 322 -9.51 14.47 -6.42
C SER A 322 -10.81 14.31 -5.61
N ALA A 323 -11.48 13.15 -5.68
CA ALA A 323 -12.69 12.85 -4.92
C ALA A 323 -12.53 13.10 -3.41
N ALA A 324 -11.33 12.85 -2.85
CA ALA A 324 -11.05 13.12 -1.44
C ALA A 324 -11.01 14.63 -1.15
N GLU A 325 -10.45 15.43 -2.07
CA GLU A 325 -10.44 16.89 -1.99
C GLU A 325 -11.84 17.49 -2.12
N ILE A 326 -12.73 16.87 -2.92
CA ILE A 326 -14.14 17.27 -3.00
C ILE A 326 -14.80 17.16 -1.63
N VAL A 327 -14.60 16.04 -0.91
CA VAL A 327 -15.19 15.84 0.41
C VAL A 327 -14.61 16.81 1.43
N SER A 328 -13.28 16.95 1.50
CA SER A 328 -12.66 17.89 2.44
C SER A 328 -13.01 19.35 2.11
N GLY A 329 -13.07 19.71 0.83
CA GLY A 329 -13.48 21.04 0.38
C GLY A 329 -14.93 21.35 0.76
N ALA A 330 -15.86 20.43 0.51
CA ALA A 330 -17.26 20.61 0.92
C ALA A 330 -17.42 20.75 2.44
N VAL A 331 -16.65 19.98 3.23
CA VAL A 331 -16.65 20.10 4.70
C VAL A 331 -16.13 21.46 5.15
N GLN A 332 -15.06 21.95 4.51
CA GLN A 332 -14.45 23.24 4.82
C GLN A 332 -15.33 24.41 4.40
N ASP A 333 -15.80 24.42 3.15
CA ASP A 333 -16.57 25.53 2.57
C ASP A 333 -17.95 25.72 3.23
N LEU A 334 -18.51 24.65 3.81
CA LEU A 334 -19.81 24.66 4.48
C LEU A 334 -19.71 24.77 6.00
N ASP A 335 -18.51 24.98 6.55
CA ASP A 335 -18.24 25.16 7.99
C ASP A 335 -18.81 24.01 8.87
N VAL A 336 -18.87 22.78 8.35
CA VAL A 336 -19.39 21.62 9.10
C VAL A 336 -18.30 20.84 9.84
N GLY A 337 -17.03 21.15 9.60
CA GLY A 337 -15.90 20.48 10.24
C GLY A 337 -14.57 21.19 10.01
N VAL A 338 -13.51 20.69 10.65
CA VAL A 338 -12.16 21.25 10.53
C VAL A 338 -11.26 20.31 9.75
N ILE A 339 -10.47 20.86 8.83
CA ILE A 339 -9.45 20.11 8.08
C ILE A 339 -8.12 20.21 8.84
N VAL A 340 -7.46 19.07 9.05
CA VAL A 340 -6.16 18.99 9.74
C VAL A 340 -5.19 18.18 8.88
N GLY A 341 -4.03 18.75 8.57
CA GLY A 341 -3.07 18.06 7.71
C GLY A 341 -2.19 19.01 6.90
N LYS A 342 -1.62 18.48 5.82
CA LYS A 342 -0.79 19.20 4.86
C LYS A 342 -1.11 18.77 3.44
#